data_AF-A0A5E4NJZ4-F1
#
_entry.id   AF-A0A5E4NJZ4-F1
#
_cell.length_a   1.000
_cell.length_b   1.000
_cell.length_c   1.000
_cell.angle_alpha   90.00
_cell.angle_beta   90.00
_cell.angle_gamma   90.00
#
_symmetry.space_group_name_H-M   'P 1'
#
loop_
_entity.id
_entity.type
_entity.pdbx_description
1 polymer ?
#
loop_
_entity_poly.entity_id
_entity_poly.type
_entity_poly.pdbx_seq_one_letter_code
_entity_poly.pdbx_strand_id
1 'polypeptide(L)'
;MSNTYECSLKNQHNYNKRSLKHGESYEPKHKKFKQNHFDSGYKSVVDVVTIFKLELQRILNNNNNKLSNTIIEDIQPYGSRISGIYTDDSDVDIHITYTSNLSFKKVIKLFADSIRKSNVFNQVVPIIHAKIPIIKCSFHKKTGIDCDISFNNISAVHNSYLLNYIISMDHRIKPVLTKFKSWAKNTGLICTNGFSSYSFYWIGLFCMQVKRILPPIYELQKNIPERIVGHWNCAFSKEQEFKKDNQKHLSESDILTMIYAYYSSFDFKTYVISPYVGCPLLKKDFENVDQLQPELWKYKQFHKENFEQTNLLFLRTSQFSMYTQDPFQHNLNITARVTPKVFEKFINACTELKDK
;
A
#
# COMPACT_ATOMS: atom_id res chain seq x y z
N MET A 1 -36.27 -23.94 -53.81
CA MET A 1 -35.34 -22.80 -53.94
C MET A 1 -34.07 -23.17 -53.20
N SER A 2 -32.86 -23.25 -53.74
CA SER A 2 -32.27 -23.31 -55.09
C SER A 2 -30.75 -23.14 -54.83
N ASN A 3 -29.91 -23.95 -55.50
CA ASN A 3 -28.43 -24.01 -55.37
C ASN A 3 -27.75 -22.64 -55.58
N THR A 4 -26.48 -22.37 -55.21
CA THR A 4 -25.20 -23.06 -55.56
C THR A 4 -24.09 -22.78 -54.52
N TYR A 5 -23.22 -23.73 -54.14
CA TYR A 5 -21.97 -24.18 -54.80
C TYR A 5 -21.05 -23.06 -55.33
N GLU A 6 -19.84 -22.91 -54.77
CA GLU A 6 -18.58 -23.35 -55.43
C GLU A 6 -17.32 -23.25 -54.53
N CYS A 7 -16.19 -23.75 -55.05
CA CYS A 7 -14.94 -24.06 -54.35
C CYS A 7 -13.75 -23.23 -54.88
N SER A 8 -12.71 -22.98 -54.07
CA SER A 8 -11.32 -23.09 -54.58
C SER A 8 -10.27 -23.25 -53.48
N LEU A 9 -9.29 -24.10 -53.77
CA LEU A 9 -8.08 -24.36 -52.98
C LEU A 9 -6.89 -23.53 -53.47
N LYS A 10 -5.93 -23.27 -52.57
CA LYS A 10 -4.46 -23.29 -52.79
C LYS A 10 -3.79 -23.30 -51.40
N ASN A 11 -3.09 -24.39 -51.02
CA ASN A 11 -1.64 -24.61 -51.24
C ASN A 11 -0.81 -23.45 -50.66
N GLN A 12 0.13 -23.59 -49.72
CA GLN A 12 1.06 -24.67 -49.35
C GLN A 12 1.52 -24.45 -47.87
N HIS A 13 2.40 -25.22 -47.19
CA HIS A 13 3.27 -26.37 -47.53
C HIS A 13 3.51 -27.23 -46.26
N ASN A 14 3.93 -28.50 -46.40
CA ASN A 14 4.54 -29.28 -45.31
C ASN A 14 5.85 -28.66 -44.81
N TYR A 15 6.10 -28.64 -43.50
CA TYR A 15 7.47 -28.73 -42.96
C TYR A 15 7.59 -29.70 -41.78
N ASN A 16 8.55 -30.61 -41.94
CA ASN A 16 8.85 -31.72 -41.04
C ASN A 16 9.13 -31.31 -39.60
N LYS A 17 8.78 -32.21 -38.66
CA LYS A 17 9.40 -32.28 -37.33
C LYS A 17 10.93 -32.27 -37.49
N ARG A 18 11.58 -31.24 -36.97
CA ARG A 18 13.02 -31.24 -36.71
C ARG A 18 13.23 -31.06 -35.22
N SER A 19 13.80 -32.06 -34.57
CA SER A 19 14.25 -32.00 -33.19
C SER A 19 15.39 -30.97 -33.08
N LEU A 20 15.19 -29.94 -32.27
CA LEU A 20 16.25 -29.02 -31.86
C LEU A 20 16.73 -29.38 -30.45
N LYS A 21 18.03 -29.21 -30.26
CA LYS A 21 18.81 -29.86 -29.19
C LYS A 21 18.63 -29.13 -27.84
N HIS A 22 18.95 -29.85 -26.76
CA HIS A 22 19.19 -29.22 -25.46
C HIS A 22 20.32 -28.17 -25.55
N GLY A 23 20.15 -27.08 -24.81
CA GLY A 23 21.23 -26.14 -24.50
C GLY A 23 21.34 -24.93 -25.44
N GLU A 24 20.43 -23.96 -25.31
CA GLU A 24 20.71 -22.53 -25.48
C GLU A 24 19.51 -21.70 -24.95
N SER A 25 19.59 -21.23 -23.71
CA SER A 25 18.57 -20.35 -23.11
C SER A 25 18.83 -18.89 -23.50
N TYR A 26 17.90 -18.30 -24.23
CA TYR A 26 17.89 -16.86 -24.50
C TYR A 26 17.58 -16.07 -23.21
N GLU A 27 18.62 -15.70 -22.45
CA GLU A 27 18.49 -14.74 -21.35
C GLU A 27 18.32 -13.31 -21.90
N PRO A 28 17.33 -12.53 -21.41
CA PRO A 28 17.30 -11.09 -21.63
C PRO A 28 18.51 -10.45 -20.95
N LYS A 29 19.43 -9.88 -21.74
CA LYS A 29 20.63 -9.18 -21.23
C LYS A 29 20.27 -7.88 -20.50
N HIS A 30 19.76 -8.00 -19.27
CA HIS A 30 19.81 -6.92 -18.31
C HIS A 30 21.27 -6.58 -18.03
N LYS A 31 21.77 -5.47 -18.62
CA LYS A 31 23.04 -4.88 -18.21
C LYS A 31 22.92 -4.43 -16.75
N LYS A 32 23.31 -5.29 -15.82
CA LYS A 32 23.63 -4.90 -14.45
C LYS A 32 24.76 -3.87 -14.53
N PHE A 33 24.43 -2.60 -14.41
CA PHE A 33 25.44 -1.59 -14.11
C PHE A 33 26.05 -1.98 -12.76
N LYS A 34 27.37 -2.21 -12.74
CA LYS A 34 28.09 -2.40 -11.48
C LYS A 34 27.92 -1.12 -10.67
N GLN A 35 27.21 -1.24 -9.55
CA GLN A 35 27.14 -0.20 -8.56
C GLN A 35 28.52 -0.13 -7.92
N ASN A 36 29.27 0.93 -8.18
CA ASN A 36 30.57 1.12 -7.54
C ASN A 36 30.34 1.25 -6.04
N HIS A 37 31.05 0.45 -5.25
CA HIS A 37 31.11 0.61 -3.80
C HIS A 37 31.63 2.03 -3.50
N PHE A 38 30.76 2.88 -2.96
CA PHE A 38 31.16 4.12 -2.32
C PHE A 38 31.32 3.82 -0.83
N ASP A 39 32.57 3.76 -0.38
CA ASP A 39 32.91 3.42 0.98
C ASP A 39 33.48 4.65 1.73
N SER A 40 33.05 4.81 2.98
CA SER A 40 33.50 5.79 4.00
C SER A 40 33.38 7.31 3.71
N GLY A 41 33.15 8.09 4.77
CA GLY A 41 33.57 9.50 4.86
C GLY A 41 32.55 10.58 4.48
N TYR A 42 31.70 10.97 5.45
CA TYR A 42 31.04 12.28 5.60
C TYR A 42 30.84 13.14 4.32
N LYS A 43 29.70 12.95 3.66
CA LYS A 43 29.00 14.00 2.91
C LYS A 43 27.56 14.06 3.38
N SER A 44 26.95 15.25 3.39
CA SER A 44 25.55 15.44 3.81
C SER A 44 24.61 14.67 2.87
N VAL A 45 24.17 13.50 3.31
CA VAL A 45 23.28 12.63 2.52
C VAL A 45 21.89 13.24 2.52
N VAL A 46 21.59 14.03 1.50
CA VAL A 46 20.21 14.38 1.16
C VAL A 46 19.49 13.09 0.80
N ASP A 47 18.55 12.67 1.64
CA ASP A 47 17.72 11.49 1.40
C ASP A 47 17.10 11.53 -0.01
N VAL A 48 17.05 10.39 -0.68
CA VAL A 48 16.51 10.26 -2.04
C VAL A 48 15.08 10.79 -2.14
N VAL A 49 14.28 10.61 -1.08
CA VAL A 49 12.92 11.17 -1.03
C VAL A 49 12.94 12.70 -1.05
N THR A 50 13.90 13.31 -0.33
CA THR A 50 14.11 14.76 -0.34
C THR A 50 14.58 15.26 -1.69
N ILE A 51 15.47 14.52 -2.38
CA ILE A 51 15.89 14.84 -3.76
C ILE A 51 14.66 14.91 -4.68
N PHE A 52 13.81 13.88 -4.69
CA PHE A 52 12.66 13.82 -5.58
C PHE A 52 11.61 14.90 -5.25
N LYS A 53 11.36 15.17 -3.96
CA LYS A 53 10.46 16.27 -3.54
C LYS A 53 10.97 17.62 -4.05
N LEU A 54 12.24 17.95 -3.81
CA LEU A 54 12.83 19.23 -4.24
C LEU A 54 12.88 19.36 -5.76
N GLU A 55 13.17 18.28 -6.49
CA GLU A 55 13.16 18.31 -7.95
C GLU A 55 11.76 18.51 -8.51
N LEU A 56 10.73 17.83 -8.01
CA LEU A 56 9.35 18.06 -8.44
C LEU A 56 8.87 19.47 -8.10
N GLN A 57 9.16 19.99 -6.90
CA GLN A 57 8.87 21.39 -6.54
C GLN A 57 9.51 22.36 -7.54
N ARG A 58 10.81 22.20 -7.86
CA ARG A 58 11.50 23.04 -8.86
C ARG A 58 10.87 22.93 -10.24
N ILE A 59 10.58 21.71 -10.70
CA ILE A 59 10.04 21.46 -12.04
C ILE A 59 8.66 22.08 -12.21
N LEU A 60 7.79 21.94 -11.21
CA LEU A 60 6.41 22.38 -11.31
C LEU A 60 6.26 23.89 -11.08
N ASN A 61 7.00 24.47 -10.13
CA ASN A 61 7.01 25.92 -9.89
C ASN A 61 7.64 26.71 -11.05
N ASN A 62 8.60 26.14 -11.78
CA ASN A 62 9.21 26.82 -12.94
C ASN A 62 8.30 26.83 -14.19
N ASN A 63 7.15 26.13 -14.18
CA ASN A 63 6.24 26.02 -15.33
C ASN A 63 4.97 26.89 -15.22
N ASN A 64 5.00 27.94 -14.38
CA ASN A 64 3.85 28.81 -14.08
C ASN A 64 3.02 29.26 -15.30
N ASN A 65 3.64 29.52 -16.46
CA ASN A 65 2.92 29.96 -17.66
C ASN A 65 1.98 28.89 -18.28
N LYS A 66 2.14 27.59 -17.95
CA LYS A 66 1.24 26.51 -18.39
C LYS A 66 0.39 25.91 -17.27
N LEU A 67 0.73 26.20 -16.02
CA LEU A 67 -0.01 25.83 -14.81
C LEU A 67 -0.76 27.03 -14.19
N SER A 68 -0.94 28.15 -14.92
CA SER A 68 -1.61 29.38 -14.43
C SER A 68 -3.03 29.18 -13.89
N ASN A 69 -3.65 28.04 -14.20
CA ASN A 69 -4.97 27.60 -13.75
C ASN A 69 -4.92 26.50 -12.66
N THR A 70 -3.75 26.22 -12.10
CA THR A 70 -3.47 25.10 -11.18
C THR A 70 -2.49 25.56 -10.09
N ILE A 71 -2.98 25.66 -8.86
CA ILE A 71 -2.18 26.00 -7.68
C ILE A 71 -1.76 24.69 -7.02
N ILE A 72 -0.47 24.50 -6.78
CA ILE A 72 0.06 23.37 -5.99
C ILE A 72 0.09 23.79 -4.53
N GLU A 73 -0.54 23.00 -3.68
CA GLU A 73 -0.69 23.28 -2.26
C GLU A 73 0.40 22.58 -1.43
N ASP A 74 0.68 21.31 -1.74
CA ASP A 74 1.80 20.56 -1.15
C ASP A 74 2.27 19.42 -2.07
N ILE A 75 3.51 18.99 -1.85
CA ILE A 75 4.13 17.81 -2.46
C ILE A 75 4.66 16.95 -1.32
N GLN A 76 3.97 15.85 -1.02
CA GLN A 76 4.20 15.03 0.16
C GLN A 76 4.64 13.62 -0.22
N PRO A 77 5.81 13.14 0.24
CA PRO A 77 6.19 11.75 0.02
C PRO A 77 5.37 10.80 0.89
N TYR A 78 5.22 9.55 0.45
CA TYR A 78 4.61 8.48 1.24
C TYR A 78 5.28 7.13 0.96
N GLY A 79 4.59 6.03 1.27
CA GLY A 79 4.95 4.70 0.80
C GLY A 79 6.06 4.03 1.60
N SER A 80 6.77 3.12 0.94
CA SER A 80 7.74 2.22 1.58
C SER A 80 8.92 2.96 2.22
N ARG A 81 9.38 4.03 1.57
CA ARG A 81 10.52 4.85 2.02
C ARG A 81 10.18 5.69 3.25
N ILE A 82 8.98 6.30 3.28
CA ILE A 82 8.50 7.02 4.48
C ILE A 82 8.17 6.07 5.63
N SER A 83 7.50 4.94 5.37
CA SER A 83 7.18 3.96 6.41
C SER A 83 8.40 3.16 6.95
N GLY A 84 9.60 3.35 6.38
CA GLY A 84 10.85 2.75 6.88
C GLY A 84 11.05 1.28 6.54
N ILE A 85 10.24 0.73 5.62
CA ILE A 85 10.19 -0.69 5.20
C ILE A 85 10.43 -0.88 3.70
N TYR A 86 11.22 0.04 3.15
CA TYR A 86 11.77 -0.03 1.80
C TYR A 86 12.92 -1.03 1.71
N THR A 87 13.18 -1.43 0.47
CA THR A 87 14.39 -2.08 -0.03
C THR A 87 15.09 -1.10 -0.99
N ASP A 88 16.35 -1.33 -1.33
CA ASP A 88 17.13 -0.36 -2.13
C ASP A 88 16.50 -0.05 -3.50
N ASP A 89 15.86 -1.06 -4.10
CA ASP A 89 15.10 -1.03 -5.35
C ASP A 89 13.68 -0.44 -5.24
N SER A 90 13.22 -0.07 -4.04
CA SER A 90 11.88 0.50 -3.86
C SER A 90 11.72 1.85 -4.56
N ASP A 91 10.50 2.09 -5.03
CA ASP A 91 10.04 3.35 -5.59
C ASP A 91 10.07 4.52 -4.57
N VAL A 92 9.98 5.74 -5.10
CA VAL A 92 9.64 6.95 -4.34
C VAL A 92 8.19 7.31 -4.64
N ASP A 93 7.29 7.05 -3.70
CA ASP A 93 5.89 7.46 -3.79
C ASP A 93 5.72 8.94 -3.40
N ILE A 94 5.09 9.75 -4.26
CA ILE A 94 4.79 11.16 -3.97
C ILE A 94 3.32 11.49 -4.24
N HIS A 95 2.70 12.18 -3.30
CA HIS A 95 1.37 12.76 -3.43
C HIS A 95 1.49 14.27 -3.72
N ILE A 96 0.70 14.78 -4.66
CA ILE A 96 0.58 16.22 -4.95
C ILE A 96 -0.85 16.67 -4.67
N THR A 97 -1.00 17.59 -3.72
CA THR A 97 -2.26 18.31 -3.46
C THR A 97 -2.29 19.56 -4.32
N TYR A 98 -3.40 19.81 -5.01
CA TYR A 98 -3.56 20.97 -5.88
C TYR A 98 -5.02 21.40 -6.00
N THR A 99 -5.24 22.69 -6.25
CA THR A 99 -6.53 23.26 -6.68
C THR A 99 -6.45 23.71 -8.13
N SER A 100 -7.47 23.41 -8.95
CA SER A 100 -7.53 23.83 -10.35
C SER A 100 -8.96 23.92 -10.87
N ASN A 101 -9.20 24.87 -11.79
CA ASN A 101 -10.44 24.93 -12.58
C ASN A 101 -10.46 23.95 -13.78
N LEU A 102 -9.36 23.22 -14.02
CA LEU A 102 -9.23 22.27 -15.12
C LEU A 102 -9.69 20.87 -14.70
N SER A 103 -10.19 20.09 -15.66
CA SER A 103 -10.53 18.69 -15.39
C SER A 103 -9.30 17.89 -14.94
N PHE A 104 -9.49 16.99 -13.98
CA PHE A 104 -8.45 16.15 -13.38
C PHE A 104 -7.53 15.48 -14.42
N LYS A 105 -8.10 14.92 -15.50
CA LYS A 105 -7.34 14.33 -16.61
C LYS A 105 -6.45 15.33 -17.36
N LYS A 106 -6.86 16.60 -17.47
CA LYS A 106 -6.07 17.68 -18.09
C LYS A 106 -4.93 18.10 -17.18
N VAL A 107 -5.16 18.23 -15.88
CA VAL A 107 -4.12 18.56 -14.89
C VAL A 107 -3.02 17.49 -14.86
N ILE A 108 -3.37 16.20 -14.78
CA ILE A 108 -2.37 15.11 -14.81
C ILE A 108 -1.53 15.13 -16.08
N LYS A 109 -2.13 15.42 -17.25
CA LYS A 109 -1.37 15.58 -18.50
C LYS A 109 -0.41 16.77 -18.44
N LEU A 110 -0.83 17.92 -17.91
CA LEU A 110 0.04 19.09 -17.76
C LEU A 110 1.21 18.85 -16.80
N PHE A 111 0.98 18.14 -15.69
CA PHE A 111 2.07 17.72 -14.79
C PHE A 111 3.02 16.75 -15.49
N ALA A 112 2.51 15.71 -16.17
CA ALA A 112 3.35 14.75 -16.90
C ALA A 112 4.18 15.42 -18.01
N ASP A 113 3.62 16.40 -18.72
CA ASP A 113 4.31 17.15 -19.76
C ASP A 113 5.39 18.10 -19.20
N SER A 114 5.16 18.67 -18.01
CA SER A 114 6.15 19.52 -17.32
C SER A 114 7.32 18.67 -16.81
N ILE A 115 7.03 17.51 -16.21
CA ILE A 115 8.03 16.54 -15.76
C ILE A 115 8.82 15.98 -16.94
N ARG A 116 8.18 15.63 -18.06
CA ARG A 116 8.88 15.12 -19.26
C ARG A 116 9.85 16.15 -19.85
N LYS A 117 9.46 17.43 -19.91
CA LYS A 117 10.34 18.52 -20.40
C LYS A 117 11.54 18.80 -19.50
N SER A 118 11.43 18.55 -18.19
CA SER A 118 12.55 18.71 -17.27
C SER A 118 13.72 17.76 -17.54
N ASN A 119 13.45 16.66 -18.26
CA ASN A 119 14.44 15.67 -18.67
C ASN A 119 15.19 15.00 -17.49
N VAL A 120 14.63 14.98 -16.27
CA VAL A 120 15.24 14.34 -15.09
C VAL A 120 14.93 12.83 -14.98
N PHE A 121 13.85 12.36 -15.58
CA PHE A 121 13.50 10.94 -15.72
C PHE A 121 13.70 10.48 -17.15
N ASN A 122 14.00 9.19 -17.36
CA ASN A 122 14.10 8.64 -18.72
C ASN A 122 12.70 8.40 -19.34
N GLN A 123 11.69 8.09 -18.52
CA GLN A 123 10.34 7.83 -18.99
C GLN A 123 9.29 8.45 -18.04
N VAL A 124 8.24 9.05 -18.61
CA VAL A 124 7.15 9.70 -17.85
C VAL A 124 5.80 9.35 -18.48
N VAL A 125 5.05 8.44 -17.85
CA VAL A 125 3.79 7.86 -18.35
C VAL A 125 2.61 8.21 -17.43
N PRO A 126 1.64 9.03 -17.90
CA PRO A 126 0.41 9.29 -17.14
C PRO A 126 -0.61 8.15 -17.32
N ILE A 127 -0.94 7.44 -16.23
CA ILE A 127 -1.87 6.30 -16.21
C ILE A 127 -3.28 6.80 -15.84
N ILE A 128 -3.94 7.50 -16.77
CA ILE A 128 -5.18 8.26 -16.50
C ILE A 128 -6.49 7.44 -16.51
N HIS A 129 -6.42 6.14 -16.79
CA HIS A 129 -7.58 5.25 -16.92
C HIS A 129 -7.70 4.21 -15.77
N ALA A 130 -6.76 4.21 -14.83
CA ALA A 130 -6.83 3.37 -13.64
C ALA A 130 -7.81 3.95 -12.58
N LYS A 131 -8.25 3.12 -11.62
CA LYS A 131 -9.12 3.53 -10.49
C LYS A 131 -8.52 4.71 -9.69
N ILE A 132 -7.20 4.71 -9.52
CA ILE A 132 -6.43 5.83 -8.97
C ILE A 132 -5.42 6.24 -10.04
N PRO A 133 -5.67 7.34 -10.78
CA PRO A 133 -4.71 7.84 -11.75
C PRO A 133 -3.40 8.33 -11.12
N ILE A 134 -2.30 7.95 -11.74
CA ILE A 134 -0.93 8.29 -11.34
C ILE A 134 -0.09 8.73 -12.54
N ILE A 135 1.06 9.36 -12.29
CA ILE A 135 2.15 9.48 -13.27
C ILE A 135 3.28 8.57 -12.81
N LYS A 136 3.64 7.60 -13.64
CA LYS A 136 4.82 6.76 -13.43
C LYS A 136 6.04 7.39 -14.09
N CYS A 137 7.05 7.68 -13.29
CA CYS A 137 8.31 8.31 -13.68
C CYS A 137 9.45 7.30 -13.47
N SER A 138 9.89 6.65 -14.55
CA SER A 138 10.89 5.57 -14.46
C SER A 138 12.31 6.03 -14.76
N PHE A 139 13.26 5.42 -14.04
CA PHE A 139 14.70 5.68 -14.07
C PHE A 139 15.04 7.18 -13.94
N HIS A 140 14.98 7.71 -12.72
CA HIS A 140 15.53 9.02 -12.41
C HIS A 140 17.04 9.07 -12.70
N LYS A 141 17.50 10.04 -13.49
CA LYS A 141 18.84 10.02 -14.10
C LYS A 141 20.02 10.05 -13.12
N LYS A 142 19.84 10.61 -11.93
CA LYS A 142 20.93 10.66 -10.92
C LYS A 142 20.96 9.42 -10.01
N THR A 143 19.82 8.76 -9.79
CA THR A 143 19.68 7.72 -8.74
C THR A 143 19.25 6.36 -9.28
N GLY A 144 18.80 6.27 -10.53
CA GLY A 144 18.27 5.05 -11.14
C GLY A 144 16.88 4.62 -10.64
N ILE A 145 16.30 5.32 -9.66
CA ILE A 145 15.08 4.93 -8.95
C ILE A 145 13.81 5.45 -9.66
N ASP A 146 12.75 4.65 -9.60
CA ASP A 146 11.40 4.97 -10.10
C ASP A 146 10.61 5.82 -9.08
N CYS A 147 9.64 6.60 -9.58
CA CYS A 147 8.72 7.38 -8.76
C CYS A 147 7.30 7.33 -9.32
N ASP A 148 6.33 7.04 -8.45
CA ASP A 148 4.92 7.03 -8.78
C ASP A 148 4.25 8.25 -8.09
N ILE A 149 3.70 9.16 -8.89
CA ILE A 149 3.09 10.42 -8.45
C ILE A 149 1.57 10.29 -8.45
N SER A 150 0.92 10.49 -7.30
CA SER A 150 -0.53 10.37 -7.11
C SER A 150 -1.20 11.67 -6.68
N PHE A 151 -2.50 11.80 -6.99
CA PHE A 151 -3.24 13.07 -6.81
C PHE A 151 -4.44 12.98 -5.89
N ASN A 152 -4.89 11.77 -5.53
CA ASN A 152 -6.05 11.52 -4.67
C ASN A 152 -5.69 10.50 -3.56
N ASN A 153 -4.53 10.62 -2.92
CA ASN A 153 -4.04 9.62 -1.97
C ASN A 153 -3.39 10.20 -0.70
N ILE A 154 -3.90 11.34 -0.22
CA ILE A 154 -3.47 11.98 1.04
C ILE A 154 -3.50 11.02 2.24
N SER A 155 -4.45 10.08 2.27
CA SER A 155 -4.54 9.07 3.32
C SER A 155 -3.32 8.14 3.38
N ALA A 156 -2.71 7.81 2.22
CA ALA A 156 -1.47 7.02 2.21
C ALA A 156 -0.28 7.80 2.79
N VAL A 157 -0.24 9.13 2.69
CA VAL A 157 0.76 9.96 3.38
C VAL A 157 0.65 9.75 4.89
N HIS A 158 -0.53 9.97 5.45
CA HIS A 158 -0.79 9.79 6.89
C HIS A 158 -0.52 8.36 7.37
N ASN A 159 -1.01 7.36 6.64
CA ASN A 159 -0.78 5.95 6.94
C ASN A 159 0.70 5.57 6.89
N SER A 160 1.51 6.19 6.02
CA SER A 160 2.96 5.93 5.96
C SER A 160 3.71 6.51 7.15
N TYR A 161 3.32 7.71 7.62
CA TYR A 161 3.90 8.31 8.83
C TYR A 161 3.46 7.59 10.11
N LEU A 162 2.20 7.13 10.20
CA LEU A 162 1.75 6.28 11.31
C LEU A 162 2.55 4.98 11.35
N LEU A 163 2.69 4.31 10.19
CA LEU A 163 3.41 3.05 10.09
C LEU A 163 4.90 3.22 10.45
N ASN A 164 5.54 4.32 10.02
CA ASN A 164 6.90 4.67 10.44
C ASN A 164 7.02 4.74 11.98
N TYR A 165 6.10 5.48 12.62
CA TYR A 165 6.11 5.65 14.07
C TYR A 165 5.87 4.33 14.80
N ILE A 166 4.81 3.59 14.45
CA ILE A 166 4.48 2.28 15.03
C ILE A 166 5.68 1.32 14.92
N ILE A 167 6.35 1.28 13.77
CA ILE A 167 7.52 0.42 13.56
C ILE A 167 8.72 0.86 14.42
N SER A 168 8.87 2.17 14.67
CA SER A 168 9.91 2.69 15.58
C SER A 168 9.65 2.39 17.05
N MET A 169 8.42 2.06 17.46
CA MET A 169 8.08 1.82 18.87
C MET A 169 8.78 0.58 19.45
N ASP A 170 9.08 -0.45 18.66
CA ASP A 170 9.79 -1.65 19.12
C ASP A 170 10.69 -2.24 18.02
N HIS A 171 11.97 -2.42 18.34
CA HIS A 171 13.01 -2.88 17.42
C HIS A 171 12.68 -4.19 16.69
N ARG A 172 11.88 -5.08 17.29
CA ARG A 172 11.49 -6.37 16.69
C ARG A 172 10.48 -6.24 15.56
N ILE A 173 9.73 -5.13 15.49
CA ILE A 173 8.62 -4.97 14.54
C ILE A 173 9.14 -4.97 13.10
N LYS A 174 10.17 -4.17 12.78
CA LYS A 174 10.70 -4.09 11.40
C LYS A 174 11.21 -5.45 10.90
N PRO A 175 12.05 -6.20 11.63
CA PRO A 175 12.45 -7.56 11.26
C PRO A 175 11.26 -8.52 11.10
N VAL A 176 10.33 -8.57 12.05
CA VAL A 176 9.16 -9.46 11.98
C VAL A 176 8.28 -9.14 10.77
N LEU A 177 7.92 -7.88 10.53
CA LEU A 177 7.12 -7.48 9.37
C LEU A 177 7.86 -7.75 8.05
N THR A 178 9.19 -7.62 8.02
CA THR A 178 9.99 -7.93 6.83
C THR A 178 10.01 -9.44 6.54
N LYS A 179 10.21 -10.28 7.57
CA LYS A 179 10.13 -11.75 7.47
C LYS A 179 8.72 -12.19 7.04
N PHE A 180 7.68 -11.67 7.68
CA PHE A 180 6.27 -11.97 7.37
C PHE A 180 5.88 -11.56 5.94
N LYS A 181 6.30 -10.37 5.48
CA LYS A 181 6.13 -9.93 4.08
C LYS A 181 6.86 -10.83 3.09
N SER A 182 8.10 -11.25 3.42
CA SER A 182 8.90 -12.14 2.57
C SER A 182 8.23 -13.50 2.42
N TRP A 183 7.82 -14.11 3.54
CA TRP A 183 6.99 -15.32 3.54
C TRP A 183 5.72 -15.14 2.70
N ALA A 184 4.95 -14.07 2.92
CA ALA A 184 3.71 -13.83 2.20
C ALA A 184 3.90 -13.62 0.68
N LYS A 185 5.03 -13.06 0.24
CA LYS A 185 5.43 -13.02 -1.17
C LYS A 185 5.76 -14.40 -1.72
N ASN A 186 6.61 -15.17 -1.02
CA ASN A 186 7.07 -16.49 -1.46
C ASN A 186 5.92 -17.51 -1.50
N THR A 187 4.99 -17.43 -0.57
CA THR A 187 3.73 -18.20 -0.54
C THR A 187 2.71 -17.69 -1.57
N GLY A 188 2.98 -16.60 -2.29
CA GLY A 188 2.09 -16.06 -3.33
C GLY A 188 0.78 -15.47 -2.79
N LEU A 189 0.77 -15.03 -1.52
CA LEU A 189 -0.36 -14.35 -0.87
C LEU A 189 -0.39 -12.86 -1.22
N ILE A 190 0.79 -12.23 -1.34
CA ILE A 190 0.94 -10.88 -1.90
C ILE A 190 1.02 -11.00 -3.42
N CYS A 191 -0.13 -10.80 -4.08
CA CYS A 191 -0.27 -10.91 -5.53
C CYS A 191 -1.44 -10.04 -6.04
N THR A 192 -1.61 -9.98 -7.36
CA THR A 192 -2.82 -9.44 -8.00
C THR A 192 -4.04 -10.23 -7.51
N ASN A 193 -5.08 -9.54 -7.04
CA ASN A 193 -6.28 -10.14 -6.41
C ASN A 193 -6.00 -10.98 -5.14
N GLY A 194 -4.84 -10.76 -4.52
CA GLY A 194 -4.49 -11.21 -3.17
C GLY A 194 -4.22 -10.04 -2.25
N PHE A 195 -3.48 -10.25 -1.18
CA PHE A 195 -3.13 -9.20 -0.23
C PHE A 195 -2.22 -8.13 -0.85
N SER A 196 -2.23 -6.93 -0.26
CA SER A 196 -1.18 -5.93 -0.48
C SER A 196 -0.11 -6.04 0.62
N SER A 197 1.10 -5.52 0.37
CA SER A 197 2.10 -5.37 1.44
C SER A 197 1.55 -4.58 2.63
N TYR A 198 0.78 -3.52 2.34
CA TYR A 198 0.13 -2.66 3.33
C TYR A 198 -0.84 -3.42 4.24
N SER A 199 -1.74 -4.24 3.66
CA SER A 199 -2.64 -5.09 4.44
C SER A 199 -1.89 -6.13 5.28
N PHE A 200 -0.79 -6.68 4.77
CA PHE A 200 0.02 -7.65 5.52
C PHE A 200 0.73 -7.02 6.71
N TYR A 201 1.19 -5.77 6.60
CA TYR A 201 1.74 -5.04 7.74
C TYR A 201 0.70 -4.86 8.84
N TRP A 202 -0.51 -4.40 8.51
CA TRP A 202 -1.57 -4.21 9.52
C TRP A 202 -2.09 -5.50 10.14
N ILE A 203 -2.13 -6.60 9.39
CA ILE A 203 -2.39 -7.95 9.92
C ILE A 203 -1.31 -8.34 10.95
N GLY A 204 -0.03 -8.17 10.63
CA GLY A 204 1.05 -8.45 11.58
C GLY A 204 1.02 -7.56 12.84
N LEU A 205 0.81 -6.25 12.64
CA LEU A 205 0.72 -5.26 13.72
C LEU A 205 -0.48 -5.47 14.63
N PHE A 206 -1.64 -5.86 14.09
CA PHE A 206 -2.83 -6.13 14.91
C PHE A 206 -2.60 -7.29 15.89
N CYS A 207 -1.93 -8.37 15.46
CA CYS A 207 -1.57 -9.46 16.37
C CYS A 207 -0.67 -8.95 17.52
N MET A 208 0.29 -8.06 17.23
CA MET A 208 1.14 -7.40 18.23
C MET A 208 0.34 -6.47 19.18
N GLN A 209 -0.72 -5.80 18.69
CA GLN A 209 -1.63 -4.98 19.51
C GLN A 209 -2.47 -5.84 20.47
N VAL A 210 -3.09 -6.92 19.95
CA VAL A 210 -3.85 -7.90 20.78
C VAL A 210 -2.97 -8.49 21.87
N LYS A 211 -1.66 -8.58 21.64
CA LYS A 211 -0.65 -9.09 22.58
C LYS A 211 0.03 -7.99 23.40
N ARG A 212 -0.44 -6.74 23.33
CA ARG A 212 0.04 -5.58 24.10
C ARG A 212 1.52 -5.22 23.91
N ILE A 213 2.11 -5.65 22.79
CA ILE A 213 3.44 -5.21 22.33
C ILE A 213 3.33 -3.78 21.76
N LEU A 214 2.17 -3.43 21.20
CA LEU A 214 1.83 -2.13 20.62
C LEU A 214 0.52 -1.57 21.20
N PRO A 215 0.32 -0.24 21.20
CA PRO A 215 -0.97 0.36 21.51
C PRO A 215 -1.97 0.19 20.36
N PRO A 216 -3.28 0.19 20.64
CA PRO A 216 -4.30 0.49 19.65
C PRO A 216 -4.13 1.93 19.14
N ILE A 217 -4.48 2.22 17.88
CA ILE A 217 -4.21 3.55 17.29
C ILE A 217 -5.00 4.66 17.95
N TYR A 218 -6.21 4.42 18.48
CA TYR A 218 -6.98 5.47 19.18
C TYR A 218 -6.25 6.03 20.40
N GLU A 219 -5.42 5.23 21.10
CA GLU A 219 -4.64 5.74 22.24
C GLU A 219 -3.69 6.84 21.78
N LEU A 220 -3.05 6.67 20.62
CA LEU A 220 -2.15 7.64 20.00
C LEU A 220 -2.84 8.95 19.59
N GLN A 221 -4.18 8.98 19.54
CA GLN A 221 -4.98 10.15 19.21
C GLN A 221 -5.48 10.91 20.45
N LYS A 222 -5.23 10.41 21.67
CA LYS A 222 -5.70 11.05 22.89
C LYS A 222 -4.94 12.34 23.19
N ASN A 223 -5.65 13.31 23.75
CA ASN A 223 -5.11 14.57 24.28
C ASN A 223 -4.32 15.42 23.27
N ILE A 224 -4.58 15.26 21.97
CA ILE A 224 -4.00 16.08 20.90
C ILE A 224 -5.11 16.67 20.00
N PRO A 225 -4.87 17.79 19.32
CA PRO A 225 -5.81 18.34 18.35
C PRO A 225 -6.10 17.37 17.20
N GLU A 226 -7.37 17.28 16.79
CA GLU A 226 -7.77 16.50 15.62
C GLU A 226 -7.11 17.04 14.34
N ARG A 227 -6.71 16.14 13.44
CA ARG A 227 -6.27 16.47 12.08
C ARG A 227 -7.16 15.74 11.09
N ILE A 228 -8.20 16.43 10.64
CA ILE A 228 -9.21 15.83 9.76
C ILE A 228 -8.76 15.83 8.30
N VAL A 229 -8.87 14.66 7.68
CA VAL A 229 -8.58 14.43 6.25
C VAL A 229 -9.74 13.64 5.66
N GLY A 230 -10.57 14.31 4.87
CA GLY A 230 -11.91 13.80 4.53
C GLY A 230 -12.77 13.73 5.80
N HIS A 231 -13.26 12.54 6.15
CA HIS A 231 -14.06 12.31 7.37
C HIS A 231 -13.21 11.78 8.55
N TRP A 232 -11.90 11.59 8.37
CA TRP A 232 -11.08 10.75 9.26
C TRP A 232 -10.06 11.56 10.05
N ASN A 233 -9.98 11.28 11.36
CA ASN A 233 -8.92 11.85 12.20
C ASN A 233 -7.59 11.12 11.93
N CYS A 234 -6.63 11.83 11.36
CA CYS A 234 -5.29 11.35 11.03
C CYS A 234 -4.21 11.92 11.97
N ALA A 235 -4.60 12.55 13.08
CA ALA A 235 -3.67 12.97 14.13
C ALA A 235 -3.14 11.74 14.89
N PHE A 236 -1.88 11.79 15.32
CA PHE A 236 -1.31 10.88 16.31
C PHE A 236 -0.08 11.52 16.96
N SER A 237 0.14 11.26 18.24
CA SER A 237 1.33 11.73 18.97
C SER A 237 2.49 10.75 18.82
N LYS A 238 3.71 11.28 18.74
CA LYS A 238 4.96 10.49 18.82
C LYS A 238 5.53 10.40 20.24
N GLU A 239 5.08 11.28 21.12
CA GLU A 239 5.63 11.53 22.47
C GLU A 239 4.89 10.75 23.56
N GLN A 240 3.83 10.03 23.19
CA GLN A 240 2.98 9.34 24.15
C GLN A 240 3.62 8.04 24.63
N GLU A 241 3.96 7.99 25.92
CA GLU A 241 4.52 6.81 26.56
C GLU A 241 3.50 5.67 26.60
N PHE A 242 3.64 4.72 25.67
CA PHE A 242 2.96 3.44 25.78
C PHE A 242 3.65 2.55 26.82
N LYS A 243 2.94 2.26 27.91
CA LYS A 243 3.33 1.20 28.87
C LYS A 243 3.26 -0.16 28.18
N LYS A 244 4.34 -0.53 27.50
CA LYS A 244 4.55 -1.88 26.96
C LYS A 244 4.37 -2.91 28.07
N ASP A 245 3.67 -3.98 27.75
CA ASP A 245 3.67 -5.17 28.60
C ASP A 245 5.07 -5.81 28.62
N ASN A 246 5.37 -6.61 29.64
CA ASN A 246 6.69 -7.22 29.88
C ASN A 246 7.03 -8.38 28.92
N GLN A 247 6.47 -8.38 27.71
CA GLN A 247 6.81 -9.27 26.59
C GLN A 247 8.18 -8.93 25.96
N LYS A 248 9.13 -8.40 26.73
CA LYS A 248 10.52 -8.19 26.31
C LYS A 248 11.27 -9.51 26.07
N HIS A 249 10.78 -10.61 26.64
CA HIS A 249 11.34 -11.95 26.50
C HIS A 249 11.06 -12.59 25.13
N LEU A 250 10.02 -12.15 24.40
CA LEU A 250 9.70 -12.71 23.09
C LEU A 250 10.73 -12.27 22.05
N SER A 251 11.35 -13.24 21.38
CA SER A 251 12.20 -13.02 20.21
C SER A 251 11.37 -12.62 18.98
N GLU A 252 12.05 -12.21 17.91
CA GLU A 252 11.42 -12.03 16.60
C GLU A 252 10.77 -13.32 16.07
N SER A 253 11.30 -14.49 16.42
CA SER A 253 10.74 -15.77 15.99
C SER A 253 9.42 -16.02 16.71
N ASP A 254 9.39 -15.86 18.04
CA ASP A 254 8.19 -16.09 18.86
C ASP A 254 7.04 -15.20 18.41
N ILE A 255 7.32 -13.92 18.10
CA ILE A 255 6.31 -12.98 17.59
C ILE A 255 5.81 -13.40 16.20
N LEU A 256 6.68 -13.95 15.34
CA LEU A 256 6.29 -14.42 14.00
C LEU A 256 5.44 -15.70 14.07
N THR A 257 5.85 -16.69 14.85
CA THR A 257 5.08 -17.92 15.14
C THR A 257 3.72 -17.58 15.76
N MET A 258 3.69 -16.64 16.71
CA MET A 258 2.47 -16.12 17.32
C MET A 258 1.51 -15.49 16.29
N ILE A 259 2.01 -14.81 15.26
CA ILE A 259 1.17 -14.28 14.15
C ILE A 259 0.53 -15.43 13.37
N TYR A 260 1.29 -16.47 13.01
CA TYR A 260 0.75 -17.64 12.30
C TYR A 260 -0.28 -18.39 13.16
N ALA A 261 0.03 -18.63 14.43
CA ALA A 261 -0.88 -19.27 15.38
C ALA A 261 -2.18 -18.49 15.55
N TYR A 262 -2.10 -17.17 15.76
CA TYR A 262 -3.27 -16.31 15.91
C TYR A 262 -4.20 -16.37 14.69
N TYR A 263 -3.65 -16.32 13.48
CA TYR A 263 -4.46 -16.34 12.26
C TYR A 263 -4.87 -17.74 11.77
N SER A 264 -4.26 -18.80 12.29
CA SER A 264 -4.73 -20.18 12.06
C SER A 264 -6.08 -20.47 12.73
N SER A 265 -6.45 -19.72 13.78
CA SER A 265 -7.67 -19.93 14.58
C SER A 265 -8.56 -18.68 14.74
N PHE A 266 -8.23 -17.57 14.08
CA PHE A 266 -9.04 -16.35 14.14
C PHE A 266 -10.42 -16.56 13.48
N ASP A 267 -11.49 -16.25 14.21
CA ASP A 267 -12.86 -16.35 13.69
C ASP A 267 -13.18 -15.18 12.73
N PHE A 268 -12.75 -15.34 11.48
CA PHE A 268 -13.08 -14.48 10.35
C PHE A 268 -14.56 -14.50 9.97
N LYS A 269 -15.40 -15.41 10.50
CA LYS A 269 -16.84 -15.40 10.24
C LYS A 269 -17.50 -14.32 11.09
N THR A 270 -17.23 -14.31 12.40
CA THR A 270 -17.88 -13.43 13.38
C THR A 270 -17.20 -12.07 13.53
N TYR A 271 -15.87 -12.02 13.46
CA TYR A 271 -15.08 -10.83 13.80
C TYR A 271 -14.48 -10.11 12.60
N VAL A 272 -14.11 -8.84 12.82
CA VAL A 272 -13.28 -8.04 11.94
C VAL A 272 -11.99 -7.65 12.66
N ILE A 273 -10.92 -7.46 11.89
CA ILE A 273 -9.64 -6.96 12.37
C ILE A 273 -9.70 -5.43 12.41
N SER A 274 -9.47 -4.83 13.57
CA SER A 274 -9.43 -3.38 13.73
C SER A 274 -8.14 -2.94 14.41
N PRO A 275 -7.13 -2.47 13.64
CA PRO A 275 -5.94 -1.89 14.22
C PRO A 275 -6.22 -0.63 15.05
N TYR A 276 -7.31 0.07 14.72
CA TYR A 276 -7.70 1.30 15.42
C TYR A 276 -8.00 1.04 16.90
N VAL A 277 -8.82 0.03 17.22
CA VAL A 277 -9.11 -0.38 18.61
C VAL A 277 -8.18 -1.47 19.15
N GLY A 278 -7.31 -2.05 18.31
CA GLY A 278 -6.33 -3.07 18.69
C GLY A 278 -6.92 -4.39 19.22
N CYS A 279 -8.22 -4.61 19.01
CA CYS A 279 -8.93 -5.83 19.39
C CYS A 279 -9.96 -6.24 18.31
N PRO A 280 -10.42 -7.50 18.29
CA PRO A 280 -11.43 -7.96 17.34
C PRO A 280 -12.79 -7.31 17.64
N LEU A 281 -13.47 -6.83 16.60
CA LEU A 281 -14.83 -6.27 16.71
C LEU A 281 -15.85 -7.20 16.06
N LEU A 282 -17.07 -7.28 16.59
CA LEU A 282 -18.13 -8.13 16.02
C LEU A 282 -18.70 -7.49 14.76
N LYS A 283 -18.94 -8.28 13.72
CA LYS A 283 -19.54 -7.77 12.47
C LYS A 283 -20.92 -7.16 12.69
N LYS A 284 -21.77 -7.79 13.50
CA LYS A 284 -23.13 -7.29 13.81
C LYS A 284 -23.12 -5.85 14.39
N ASP A 285 -22.05 -5.45 15.08
CA ASP A 285 -21.96 -4.11 15.67
C ASP A 285 -21.75 -3.04 14.59
N PHE A 286 -21.26 -3.41 13.40
CA PHE A 286 -21.22 -2.50 12.24
C PHE A 286 -22.57 -2.34 11.53
N GLU A 287 -23.56 -3.18 11.86
CA GLU A 287 -24.94 -3.05 11.38
C GLU A 287 -25.80 -2.24 12.37
N ASN A 288 -25.42 -2.20 13.66
CA ASN A 288 -25.94 -1.28 14.66
C ASN A 288 -24.78 -0.51 15.32
N VAL A 289 -24.31 0.54 14.64
CA VAL A 289 -23.07 1.27 14.99
C VAL A 289 -23.06 1.90 16.38
N ASP A 290 -24.22 2.09 17.02
CA ASP A 290 -24.25 2.58 18.40
C ASP A 290 -23.65 1.55 19.39
N GLN A 291 -23.66 0.25 19.05
CA GLN A 291 -23.00 -0.83 19.81
C GLN A 291 -21.47 -0.87 19.69
N LEU A 292 -20.88 -0.21 18.68
CA LEU A 292 -19.42 -0.12 18.56
C LEU A 292 -18.81 0.63 19.74
N GLN A 293 -17.52 0.41 20.00
CA GLN A 293 -16.79 1.10 21.06
C GLN A 293 -16.85 2.65 20.88
N PRO A 294 -16.93 3.45 21.97
CA PRO A 294 -17.02 4.92 21.89
C PRO A 294 -15.92 5.57 21.05
N GLU A 295 -14.71 5.00 21.08
CA GLU A 295 -13.52 5.42 20.34
C GLU A 295 -13.76 5.51 18.82
N LEU A 296 -14.66 4.69 18.27
CA LEU A 296 -15.04 4.65 16.85
C LEU A 296 -16.05 5.76 16.46
N TRP A 297 -16.14 6.84 17.24
CA TRP A 297 -17.09 7.92 17.01
C TRP A 297 -17.05 8.52 15.60
N LYS A 298 -15.88 8.64 14.95
CA LYS A 298 -15.78 9.06 13.54
C LYS A 298 -16.45 8.08 12.58
N TYR A 299 -16.33 6.77 12.82
CA TYR A 299 -17.08 5.77 12.05
C TYR A 299 -18.58 5.84 12.33
N LYS A 300 -19.00 6.03 13.60
CA LYS A 300 -20.41 6.22 13.96
C LYS A 300 -21.00 7.45 13.27
N GLN A 301 -20.28 8.57 13.25
CA GLN A 301 -20.65 9.79 12.54
C GLN A 301 -20.75 9.54 11.03
N PHE A 302 -19.69 9.03 10.40
CA PHE A 302 -19.66 8.72 8.98
C PHE A 302 -20.80 7.79 8.55
N HIS A 303 -21.10 6.76 9.35
CA HIS A 303 -22.23 5.87 9.10
C HIS A 303 -23.57 6.60 9.16
N LYS A 304 -23.78 7.48 10.15
CA LYS A 304 -25.02 8.27 10.27
C LYS A 304 -25.18 9.27 9.13
N GLU A 305 -24.09 9.79 8.59
CA GLU A 305 -24.08 10.67 7.39
C GLU A 305 -24.29 9.90 6.06
N ASN A 306 -24.01 8.59 6.01
CA ASN A 306 -23.94 7.82 4.76
C ASN A 306 -24.77 6.51 4.79
N PHE A 307 -25.73 6.34 5.69
CA PHE A 307 -26.44 5.06 5.90
C PHE A 307 -27.20 4.59 4.65
N GLU A 308 -27.72 5.52 3.83
CA GLU A 308 -28.39 5.23 2.55
C GLU A 308 -27.38 4.77 1.48
N GLN A 309 -26.14 5.27 1.53
CA GLN A 309 -25.07 4.97 0.58
C GLN A 309 -24.32 3.71 1.01
N THR A 310 -25.05 2.60 1.08
CA THR A 310 -24.59 1.34 1.68
C THR A 310 -23.25 0.83 1.16
N ASN A 311 -22.89 1.12 -0.10
CA ASN A 311 -21.61 0.77 -0.73
C ASN A 311 -20.38 1.50 -0.12
N LEU A 312 -20.59 2.54 0.70
CA LEU A 312 -19.54 3.24 1.45
C LEU A 312 -19.31 2.66 2.85
N LEU A 313 -20.21 1.78 3.32
CA LEU A 313 -20.16 1.21 4.67
C LEU A 313 -19.22 0.00 4.73
N PHE A 314 -18.49 -0.15 5.84
CA PHE A 314 -17.37 -1.08 5.97
C PHE A 314 -17.69 -2.51 5.54
N LEU A 315 -18.80 -3.08 6.06
CA LEU A 315 -19.23 -4.46 5.78
C LEU A 315 -19.93 -4.68 4.43
N ARG A 316 -19.98 -3.66 3.57
CA ARG A 316 -20.52 -3.77 2.21
C ARG A 316 -19.44 -3.55 1.13
N THR A 317 -18.20 -3.29 1.55
CA THR A 317 -17.02 -3.14 0.67
C THR A 317 -16.50 -4.45 0.08
N SER A 318 -16.96 -5.60 0.57
CA SER A 318 -16.61 -6.93 0.06
C SER A 318 -17.81 -7.87 0.16
N GLN A 319 -17.80 -8.95 -0.63
CA GLN A 319 -18.72 -10.09 -0.44
C GLN A 319 -18.08 -11.21 0.38
N PHE A 320 -16.78 -11.13 0.66
CA PHE A 320 -16.02 -12.17 1.32
C PHE A 320 -15.77 -11.88 2.80
N SER A 321 -15.58 -12.92 3.62
CA SER A 321 -15.61 -12.83 5.07
C SER A 321 -14.43 -12.10 5.72
N MET A 322 -13.34 -11.81 5.00
CA MET A 322 -12.17 -11.13 5.56
C MET A 322 -12.31 -9.61 5.56
N TYR A 323 -12.39 -9.04 6.76
CA TYR A 323 -12.52 -7.60 7.01
C TYR A 323 -11.39 -7.10 7.90
N THR A 324 -10.61 -6.18 7.37
CA THR A 324 -9.51 -5.51 8.06
C THR A 324 -9.69 -4.01 7.87
N GLN A 325 -9.93 -3.25 8.94
CA GLN A 325 -10.05 -1.79 8.86
C GLN A 325 -8.70 -1.14 8.55
N ASP A 326 -8.73 -0.07 7.77
CA ASP A 326 -7.65 0.92 7.75
C ASP A 326 -7.59 1.62 9.13
N PRO A 327 -6.39 1.92 9.67
CA PRO A 327 -6.25 2.56 10.98
C PRO A 327 -6.88 3.95 11.07
N PHE A 328 -6.95 4.70 9.96
CA PHE A 328 -7.59 6.03 9.92
C PHE A 328 -8.91 6.00 9.15
N GLN A 329 -8.95 5.38 7.96
CA GLN A 329 -10.16 5.32 7.14
C GLN A 329 -11.05 4.16 7.58
N HIS A 330 -11.76 4.28 8.70
CA HIS A 330 -12.45 3.15 9.33
C HIS A 330 -13.52 2.46 8.46
N ASN A 331 -14.00 3.11 7.39
CA ASN A 331 -14.89 2.49 6.41
C ASN A 331 -14.18 1.66 5.31
N LEU A 332 -12.86 1.76 5.19
CA LEU A 332 -12.05 1.05 4.20
C LEU A 332 -11.64 -0.34 4.69
N ASN A 333 -12.07 -1.38 3.96
CA ASN A 333 -11.53 -2.73 4.11
C ASN A 333 -10.26 -2.90 3.28
N ILE A 334 -9.09 -2.87 3.94
CA ILE A 334 -7.78 -3.00 3.28
C ILE A 334 -7.53 -4.41 2.72
N THR A 335 -8.38 -5.38 3.09
CA THR A 335 -8.42 -6.75 2.56
C THR A 335 -9.55 -7.01 1.55
N ALA A 336 -10.32 -6.00 1.13
CA ALA A 336 -11.50 -6.17 0.25
C ALA A 336 -11.21 -6.89 -1.09
N ARG A 337 -9.97 -6.82 -1.59
CA ARG A 337 -9.55 -7.46 -2.85
C ARG A 337 -9.08 -8.92 -2.71
N VAL A 338 -9.05 -9.47 -1.50
CA VAL A 338 -8.59 -10.84 -1.23
C VAL A 338 -9.67 -11.83 -1.68
N THR A 339 -9.33 -12.69 -2.63
CA THR A 339 -10.23 -13.74 -3.12
C THR A 339 -10.32 -14.92 -2.14
N PRO A 340 -11.42 -15.70 -2.13
CA PRO A 340 -11.57 -16.89 -1.26
C PRO A 340 -10.38 -17.86 -1.37
N LYS A 341 -9.91 -18.13 -2.59
CA LYS A 341 -8.74 -18.99 -2.86
C LYS A 341 -7.45 -18.48 -2.20
N VAL A 342 -7.22 -17.16 -2.17
CA VAL A 342 -6.04 -16.58 -1.50
C VAL A 342 -6.20 -16.59 0.02
N PHE A 343 -7.43 -16.42 0.52
CA PHE A 343 -7.73 -16.55 1.94
C PHE A 343 -7.53 -17.99 2.45
N GLU A 344 -8.08 -19.00 1.78
CA GLU A 344 -7.88 -20.41 2.12
C GLU A 344 -6.39 -20.76 2.15
N LYS A 345 -5.63 -20.27 1.15
CA LYS A 345 -4.17 -20.43 1.12
C LYS A 345 -3.48 -19.77 2.32
N PHE A 346 -3.95 -18.59 2.76
CA PHE A 346 -3.43 -17.91 3.94
C PHE A 346 -3.72 -18.70 5.23
N ILE A 347 -4.96 -19.20 5.41
CA ILE A 347 -5.32 -20.01 6.59
C ILE A 347 -4.51 -21.31 6.66
N ASN A 348 -4.40 -22.02 5.53
CA ASN A 348 -3.62 -23.27 5.47
C ASN A 348 -2.13 -23.00 5.78
N ALA A 349 -1.53 -21.99 5.14
CA ALA A 349 -0.12 -21.66 5.37
C ALA A 349 0.17 -21.14 6.79
N CYS A 350 -0.77 -20.45 7.44
CA CYS A 350 -0.67 -20.12 8.87
C CYS A 350 -0.78 -21.39 9.74
N THR A 351 -1.66 -22.32 9.39
CA THR A 351 -1.86 -23.59 10.12
C THR A 351 -0.63 -24.49 10.05
N GLU A 352 0.10 -24.51 8.94
CA GLU A 352 1.36 -25.25 8.75
C GLU A 352 2.57 -24.68 9.52
N LEU A 353 2.44 -23.46 10.06
CA LEU A 353 3.52 -22.70 10.69
C LEU A 353 3.22 -22.25 12.13
N LYS A 354 2.03 -22.56 12.67
CA LYS A 354 1.63 -22.18 14.04
C LYS A 354 2.48 -22.83 15.15
N ASP A 355 3.10 -23.97 14.86
CA ASP A 355 3.86 -24.80 15.80
C ASP A 355 5.38 -24.84 15.46
N LYS A 356 5.88 -23.89 14.64
CA LYS A 356 7.29 -23.79 14.21
C LYS A 356 7.93 -22.47 14.62
#